data_AF-A0A7W0Q9X8-F1
#
_entry.id   AF-A0A7W0Q9X8-F1
#
_cell.length_a   1.000
_cell.length_b   1.000
_cell.length_c   1.000
_cell.angle_alpha   90.00
_cell.angle_beta   90.00
_cell.angle_gamma   90.00
#
_symmetry.space_group_name_H-M   'P 1'
#
loop_
_entity.id
_entity.type
_entity.pdbx_description
1 polymer ?
#
loop_
_entity_poly.entity_id
_entity_poly.type
_entity_poly.pdbx_seq_one_letter_code
_entity_poly.pdbx_strand_id
1 'polypeptide(L)'
;MNCPLCAQALEGGELVMVCTACHKALGGGLAVGATGEFRVPTPELIAAAHQAHKAHESEGESPHATNVCSWCGKLERQVKKLLGRGGLALCDECVSLCCDILDAELGDSWR
;
A
#
# COMPACT_ATOMS: atom_id res chain seq x y z
N MET A 1 6.11 28.03 1.96
CA MET A 1 7.15 28.06 0.89
C MET A 1 6.55 28.76 -0.32
N ASN A 2 7.35 29.37 -1.21
CA ASN A 2 6.82 30.08 -2.38
C ASN A 2 6.89 29.16 -3.60
N CYS A 3 5.89 29.24 -4.47
CA CYS A 3 5.84 28.46 -5.71
C CYS A 3 7.08 28.76 -6.58
N PRO A 4 7.88 27.76 -7.01
CA PRO A 4 9.08 28.02 -7.80
C PRO A 4 8.80 28.49 -9.24
N LEU A 5 7.53 28.44 -9.68
CA LEU A 5 7.11 28.89 -11.02
C LEU A 5 6.53 30.31 -11.02
N CYS A 6 5.74 30.68 -10.00
CA CYS A 6 5.06 31.98 -9.94
C CYS A 6 5.40 32.82 -8.70
N ALA A 7 6.26 32.32 -7.81
CA ALA A 7 6.73 32.95 -6.58
C ALA A 7 5.65 33.35 -5.55
N GLN A 8 4.37 32.97 -5.74
CA GLN A 8 3.32 33.21 -4.76
C GLN A 8 3.41 32.27 -3.55
N ALA A 9 2.85 32.69 -2.40
CA ALA A 9 2.80 31.89 -1.19
C ALA A 9 1.93 30.63 -1.41
N LEU A 10 2.48 29.48 -1.03
CA LEU A 10 1.74 28.22 -1.03
C LEU A 10 0.81 28.21 0.18
N GLU A 11 -0.49 28.28 -0.05
CA GLU A 11 -1.53 28.19 0.97
C GLU A 11 -2.31 26.87 0.82
N GLY A 12 -2.53 26.19 1.96
CA GLY A 12 -3.45 25.06 2.10
C GLY A 12 -2.88 23.69 1.72
N GLY A 13 -2.72 22.81 2.71
CA GLY A 13 -2.45 21.39 2.48
C GLY A 13 -2.24 20.64 3.80
N GLU A 14 -3.25 19.93 4.28
CA GLU A 14 -3.10 18.95 5.35
C GLU A 14 -2.89 17.57 4.71
N LEU A 15 -1.84 16.84 5.08
CA LEU A 15 -1.57 15.54 4.49
C LEU A 15 -2.61 14.53 4.97
N VAL A 16 -3.44 14.03 4.03
CA VAL A 16 -4.41 12.97 4.32
C VAL A 16 -3.86 11.64 3.84
N MET A 17 -3.81 10.67 4.75
CA MET A 17 -3.47 9.28 4.42
C MET A 17 -4.60 8.67 3.60
N VAL A 18 -4.29 8.25 2.37
CA VAL A 18 -5.25 7.60 1.46
C VAL A 18 -4.70 6.26 0.98
N CYS A 19 -5.57 5.36 0.51
CA CYS A 19 -5.14 4.07 -0.03
C CYS A 19 -4.33 4.24 -1.33
N THR A 20 -3.56 3.22 -1.72
CA THR A 20 -2.68 3.26 -2.91
C THR A 20 -3.43 3.50 -4.23
N ALA A 21 -4.69 3.06 -4.34
CA ALA A 21 -5.53 3.33 -5.51
C ALA A 21 -5.92 4.82 -5.59
N CYS A 22 -6.43 5.39 -4.49
CA CYS A 22 -6.74 6.82 -4.40
C CYS A 22 -5.49 7.69 -4.56
N HIS A 23 -4.35 7.26 -4.01
CA HIS A 23 -3.07 7.95 -4.20
C HIS A 23 -2.68 7.99 -5.69
N LYS A 24 -2.86 6.91 -6.44
CA LYS A 24 -2.58 6.89 -7.89
C LYS A 24 -3.56 7.74 -8.70
N ALA A 25 -4.85 7.69 -8.35
CA ALA A 25 -5.90 8.41 -9.05
C ALA A 25 -5.86 9.93 -8.79
N LEU A 26 -5.65 10.33 -7.54
CA LEU A 26 -5.65 11.73 -7.11
C LEU A 26 -4.25 12.38 -7.15
N GLY A 27 -3.20 11.58 -6.98
CA GLY A 27 -1.80 12.04 -6.91
C GLY A 27 -1.07 12.13 -8.25
N GLY A 28 -1.73 11.82 -9.37
CA GLY A 28 -1.28 12.20 -10.72
C GLY A 28 0.14 11.79 -11.12
N GLY A 29 0.68 10.67 -10.60
CA GLY A 29 1.94 10.10 -11.09
C GLY A 29 3.21 10.87 -10.73
N LEU A 30 3.34 11.36 -9.50
CA LEU A 30 4.59 11.97 -9.04
C LEU A 30 5.57 10.92 -8.50
N ALA A 31 6.82 10.96 -8.99
CA ALA A 31 7.89 10.07 -8.54
C ALA A 31 8.24 10.34 -7.07
N VAL A 32 8.43 9.26 -6.31
CA VAL A 32 8.86 9.31 -4.90
C VAL A 32 10.23 9.99 -4.85
N GLY A 33 10.26 11.28 -4.49
CA GLY A 33 11.47 12.12 -4.55
C GLY A 33 11.21 13.57 -4.98
N ALA A 34 10.07 13.87 -5.61
CA ALA A 34 9.64 15.26 -5.77
C ALA A 34 8.89 15.69 -4.51
N THR A 35 9.43 16.65 -3.76
CA THR A 35 8.73 17.31 -2.64
C THR A 35 7.65 18.24 -3.19
N GLY A 36 6.66 17.68 -3.87
CA GLY A 36 5.43 18.35 -4.25
C GLY A 36 4.40 18.07 -3.16
N GLU A 37 4.19 19.04 -2.30
CA GLU A 37 3.13 19.03 -1.29
C GLU A 37 1.78 18.68 -1.94
N PHE A 38 1.18 17.61 -1.42
CA PHE A 38 -0.08 17.04 -1.89
C PHE A 38 -1.20 18.03 -1.56
N ARG A 39 -1.79 18.67 -2.57
CA ARG A 39 -3.00 19.48 -2.38
C ARG A 39 -4.18 18.56 -2.12
N VAL A 40 -4.81 18.72 -0.95
CA VAL A 40 -6.05 18.03 -0.60
C VAL A 40 -7.12 18.40 -1.62
N PRO A 41 -7.70 17.43 -2.35
CA PRO A 41 -8.80 17.69 -3.28
C PRO A 41 -9.99 18.30 -2.52
N THR A 42 -10.77 19.15 -3.18
CA THR A 42 -11.98 19.71 -2.58
C THR A 42 -12.96 18.60 -2.19
N PRO A 43 -13.83 18.81 -1.18
CA PRO A 43 -14.79 17.79 -0.74
C PRO A 43 -15.67 17.25 -1.88
N GLU A 44 -15.95 18.08 -2.90
CA GLU A 44 -16.68 17.68 -4.12
C GLU A 44 -15.89 16.68 -4.97
N LEU A 45 -14.58 16.88 -5.14
CA LEU A 45 -13.71 15.95 -5.87
C LEU A 45 -13.52 14.64 -5.10
N ILE A 46 -13.44 14.71 -3.77
CA ILE A 46 -13.43 13.51 -2.91
C ILE A 46 -14.75 12.75 -3.06
N ALA A 47 -15.89 13.43 -3.03
CA ALA A 47 -17.20 12.82 -3.20
C ALA A 47 -17.39 12.22 -4.60
N ALA A 48 -16.91 12.90 -5.66
CA ALA A 48 -16.93 12.38 -7.02
C ALA A 48 -16.03 11.15 -7.17
N ALA A 49 -14.84 11.13 -6.54
CA ALA A 49 -13.97 9.96 -6.49
C ALA A 49 -14.65 8.80 -5.74
N HIS A 50 -15.31 9.06 -4.61
CA HIS A 50 -16.10 8.06 -3.90
C HIS A 50 -17.23 7.51 -4.77
N GLN A 51 -17.93 8.35 -5.54
CA GLN A 51 -19.00 7.90 -6.45
C GLN A 51 -18.46 7.08 -7.63
N ALA A 52 -17.30 7.45 -8.18
CA ALA A 52 -16.62 6.68 -9.22
C ALA A 52 -16.16 5.31 -8.71
N HIS A 53 -15.70 5.22 -7.46
CA HIS A 53 -15.43 3.95 -6.79
C HIS A 53 -16.72 3.17 -6.48
N LYS A 54 -17.82 3.86 -6.14
CA LYS A 54 -19.13 3.26 -5.84
C LYS A 54 -19.78 2.60 -7.07
N ALA A 55 -19.47 3.07 -8.28
CA ALA A 55 -19.90 2.43 -9.52
C ALA A 55 -19.22 1.06 -9.77
N HIS A 56 -18.11 0.77 -9.08
CA HIS A 56 -17.44 -0.53 -9.02
C HIS A 56 -17.76 -1.32 -7.73
N GLU A 57 -18.76 -0.90 -6.97
CA GLU A 57 -19.15 -1.47 -5.67
C GLU A 57 -20.27 -2.52 -5.80
N SER A 58 -20.44 -3.10 -7.00
CA SER A 58 -21.12 -4.38 -7.14
C SER A 58 -20.10 -5.50 -6.91
N GLU A 59 -20.15 -6.07 -5.71
CA GLU A 59 -19.28 -7.11 -5.14
C GLU A 59 -17.97 -6.59 -4.56
N GLY A 60 -17.98 -6.41 -3.24
CA GLY A 60 -16.81 -6.06 -2.45
C GLY A 60 -15.73 -7.13 -2.56
N GLU A 61 -14.75 -6.89 -3.42
CA GLU A 61 -13.48 -7.58 -3.41
C GLU A 61 -12.51 -6.69 -2.62
N SER A 62 -12.44 -6.92 -1.29
CA SER A 62 -11.25 -6.53 -0.50
C SER A 62 -10.04 -6.93 -1.34
N PRO A 63 -9.05 -6.05 -1.62
CA PRO A 63 -7.96 -6.34 -2.55
C PRO A 63 -7.38 -7.69 -2.16
N HIS A 64 -7.74 -8.68 -2.98
CA HIS A 64 -7.71 -10.08 -2.58
C HIS A 64 -6.30 -10.34 -2.09
N ALA A 65 -6.17 -10.89 -0.88
CA ALA A 65 -4.90 -11.45 -0.46
C ALA A 65 -4.43 -12.31 -1.64
N THR A 66 -3.33 -11.90 -2.27
CA THR A 66 -2.76 -12.68 -3.35
C THR A 66 -2.51 -14.03 -2.73
N ASN A 67 -3.22 -15.06 -3.22
CA ASN A 67 -3.15 -16.44 -2.72
C ASN A 67 -1.80 -17.08 -3.08
N VAL A 68 -0.73 -16.28 -3.08
CA VAL A 68 0.61 -16.55 -3.55
C VAL A 68 1.55 -15.96 -2.50
N CYS A 69 2.44 -16.79 -1.97
CA CYS A 69 3.50 -16.32 -1.10
C CYS A 69 4.44 -15.39 -1.88
N SER A 70 4.68 -14.19 -1.36
CA SER A 70 5.54 -13.18 -1.99
C SER A 70 7.03 -13.53 -1.97
N TRP A 71 7.44 -14.51 -1.17
CA TRP A 71 8.83 -14.98 -1.08
C TRP A 71 9.13 -16.13 -2.06
N CYS A 72 8.35 -17.21 -1.99
CA CYS A 72 8.59 -18.40 -2.81
C CYS A 72 7.68 -18.52 -4.04
N GLY A 73 6.65 -17.67 -4.17
CA GLY A 73 5.69 -17.73 -5.27
C GLY A 73 4.70 -18.89 -5.21
N LYS A 74 4.69 -19.69 -4.13
CA LYS A 74 3.75 -20.82 -3.97
C LYS A 74 2.33 -20.34 -3.73
N LEU A 75 1.36 -21.05 -4.31
CA LEU A 75 -0.06 -20.80 -4.11
C LEU A 75 -0.54 -21.30 -2.74
N GLU A 76 -1.63 -20.74 -2.20
CA GLU A 76 -2.25 -21.17 -0.94
C GLU A 76 -2.50 -22.68 -0.89
N ARG A 77 -2.99 -23.27 -2.00
CA ARG A 77 -3.22 -24.73 -2.12
C ARG A 77 -1.96 -25.59 -2.05
N GLN A 78 -0.77 -25.01 -2.22
CA GLN A 78 0.51 -25.72 -2.23
C GLN A 78 1.21 -25.70 -0.87
N VAL A 79 0.68 -24.93 0.09
CA VAL A 79 1.28 -24.73 1.41
C VAL A 79 0.25 -25.05 2.50
N LYS A 80 0.69 -25.33 3.73
CA LYS A 80 -0.25 -25.67 4.80
C LYS A 80 -0.94 -24.44 5.35
N LYS A 81 -0.22 -23.32 5.41
CA LYS A 81 -0.76 -22.04 5.87
C LYS A 81 -0.19 -20.91 5.02
N LEU A 82 -1.05 -19.97 4.67
CA LEU A 82 -0.67 -18.71 4.04
C LEU A 82 -1.16 -17.57 4.95
N LEU A 83 -0.24 -16.76 5.44
CA LEU A 83 -0.47 -15.63 6.33
C LEU A 83 -0.43 -14.35 5.51
N GLY A 84 -1.52 -13.60 5.44
CA GLY A 84 -1.57 -12.37 4.64
C GLY A 84 -2.41 -11.26 5.26
N ARG A 85 -1.96 -10.01 5.07
CA ARG A 85 -2.72 -8.77 5.33
C ARG A 85 -2.24 -7.71 4.34
N GLY A 86 -3.18 -6.95 3.76
CA GLY A 86 -2.85 -5.75 2.98
C GLY A 86 -2.00 -5.99 1.72
N GLY A 87 -2.26 -7.07 0.97
CA GLY A 87 -1.60 -7.33 -0.31
C GLY A 87 -0.23 -8.03 -0.25
N LEU A 88 0.25 -8.39 0.95
CA LEU A 88 1.44 -9.22 1.16
C LEU A 88 1.05 -10.54 1.83
N ALA A 89 1.61 -11.66 1.36
CA ALA A 89 1.34 -12.99 1.90
C ALA A 89 2.63 -13.84 2.06
N LEU A 90 2.74 -14.57 3.16
CA LEU A 90 3.88 -15.42 3.54
C LEU A 90 3.39 -16.82 3.92
N CYS A 91 4.04 -17.88 3.42
CA CYS A 91 3.65 -19.25 3.76
C CYS A 91 4.43 -19.81 4.96
N ASP A 92 3.93 -20.91 5.54
CA ASP A 92 4.54 -21.58 6.69
C ASP A 92 5.98 -22.05 6.44
N GLU A 93 6.26 -22.57 5.25
CA GLU A 93 7.61 -23.02 4.89
C GLU A 93 8.61 -21.85 4.85
N CYS A 94 8.22 -20.70 4.28
CA CYS A 94 9.07 -19.52 4.24
C CYS A 94 9.29 -18.94 5.64
N VAL A 95 8.27 -18.94 6.49
CA VAL A 95 8.42 -18.53 7.89
C VAL A 95 9.41 -19.44 8.62
N SER A 96 9.30 -20.77 8.45
CA SER A 96 10.23 -21.72 9.05
C SER A 96 11.67 -21.48 8.59
N LEU A 97 11.88 -21.30 7.28
CA LEU A 97 13.21 -21.04 6.74
C LEU A 97 13.79 -19.73 7.27
N CYS A 98 12.96 -18.67 7.37
CA CYS A 98 13.39 -17.42 8.00
C CYS A 98 13.79 -17.62 9.47
N CYS A 99 13.06 -18.43 10.23
CA CYS A 99 13.43 -18.74 11.60
C CYS A 99 14.78 -19.46 11.68
N ASP A 100 15.03 -20.45 10.83
CA ASP A 100 16.30 -21.21 10.82
C ASP A 100 17.50 -20.29 10.48
N ILE A 101 17.31 -19.35 9.55
CA ILE A 101 18.32 -18.34 9.21
C ILE A 101 18.59 -17.43 10.42
N LEU A 102 17.54 -16.96 11.09
CA LEU A 102 17.69 -16.07 12.24
C LEU A 102 18.34 -16.79 13.43
N ASP A 103 18.04 -18.06 13.66
CA ASP A 103 18.71 -18.88 14.68
C ASP A 103 20.21 -19.01 14.39
N ALA A 104 20.58 -19.21 13.12
CA ALA A 104 21.97 -19.32 12.71
C ALA A 104 22.74 -17.99 12.85
N GLU A 105 22.12 -16.86 12.51
CA GLU A 105 22.78 -15.55 12.47
C GLU A 105 22.78 -14.83 13.82
N LEU A 106 21.69 -14.93 14.60
CA LEU A 106 21.49 -14.20 15.85
C LEU A 106 21.53 -15.10 17.10
N GLY A 107 21.55 -16.43 16.94
CA GLY A 107 21.47 -17.41 18.04
C GLY A 107 20.10 -17.47 18.71
N ASP A 108 19.83 -18.49 19.53
CA ASP A 108 18.48 -18.79 20.09
C ASP A 108 17.81 -17.66 20.92
N SER A 109 18.51 -16.56 21.20
CA SER A 109 18.01 -15.45 22.02
C SER A 109 17.00 -14.51 21.33
N TRP A 110 16.83 -14.55 20.00
CA TRP A 110 15.93 -13.64 19.28
C TRP A 110 14.44 -14.05 19.33
N ARG A 111 14.16 -15.30 19.76
CA ARG A 111 12.83 -15.92 19.74
C ARG A 111 11.94 -15.51 20.91
#